data_AF-A0A1J3G8H3-F1
#
_entry.id   AF-A0A1J3G8H3-F1
#
_cell.length_a   1.000
_cell.length_b   1.000
_cell.length_c   1.000
_cell.angle_alpha   90.00
_cell.angle_beta   90.00
_cell.angle_gamma   90.00
#
_symmetry.space_group_name_H-M   'P 1'
#
loop_
_entity.id
_entity.type
_entity.pdbx_description
1 polymer ?
#
loop_
_entity_poly.entity_id
_entity_poly.type
_entity_poly.pdbx_seq_one_letter_code
_entity_poly.pdbx_strand_id
1 'polypeptide(L)'
;MAPVPDPNNVGGGAKRDEATTKVPSKDTKKKDAKKEEDLSEEDLQLKQNLELYVERVQDPNPELQKTALESMRQEIRASTSSMTSVPKPLKFLRPHYGTLKEFHKTMPESDLKKMMADILSVLALTMSAEGERESLNYRLTGSEGDIGSWGHEYVRNLAGEIAEEYTMRQGEESSIEDLMDLVQQIVAFHMKHNAE
;
A
#
# COMPACT_ATOMS: atom_id res chain seq x y z
N MET A 1 4.39 75.08 46.32
CA MET A 1 5.82 74.91 46.64
C MET A 1 6.10 73.42 46.61
N ALA A 2 7.04 73.00 45.75
CA ALA A 2 7.39 71.61 45.35
C ALA A 2 7.99 70.75 46.51
N PRO A 3 8.41 69.46 46.36
CA PRO A 3 8.59 68.63 45.14
C PRO A 3 8.25 67.10 45.21
N VAL A 4 8.32 66.51 44.01
CA VAL A 4 8.43 65.12 43.45
C VAL A 4 9.37 64.11 44.19
N PRO A 5 9.51 62.78 43.86
CA PRO A 5 9.57 62.18 42.49
C PRO A 5 9.10 60.71 42.20
N ASP A 6 8.89 60.43 40.89
CA ASP A 6 9.24 59.26 40.00
C ASP A 6 8.87 57.78 40.30
N PRO A 7 8.99 56.84 39.30
CA PRO A 7 8.92 56.92 37.83
C PRO A 7 8.11 55.76 37.17
N ASN A 8 7.95 55.82 35.84
CA ASN A 8 8.05 54.75 34.82
C ASN A 8 6.98 54.74 33.71
N ASN A 9 7.50 54.50 32.50
CA ASN A 9 7.06 55.00 31.21
C ASN A 9 7.03 53.86 30.17
N VAL A 10 6.22 54.06 29.12
CA VAL A 10 6.20 53.45 27.76
C VAL A 10 5.85 51.96 27.57
N GLY A 11 4.78 51.70 26.80
CA GLY A 11 4.97 51.20 25.43
C GLY A 11 4.25 49.92 24.97
N GLY A 12 3.48 50.04 23.88
CA GLY A 12 3.41 49.02 22.82
C GLY A 12 2.13 48.18 22.74
N GLY A 13 1.32 48.40 21.69
CA GLY A 13 0.03 47.73 21.47
C GLY A 13 0.10 46.30 20.91
N ALA A 14 -0.99 45.55 21.10
CA ALA A 14 -1.28 44.28 20.44
C ALA A 14 -2.80 44.02 20.29
N LYS A 15 -3.19 43.76 19.04
CA LYS A 15 -4.20 42.83 18.47
C LYS A 15 -5.45 42.44 19.29
N ARG A 16 -6.61 42.51 18.63
CA ARG A 16 -7.79 41.67 18.88
C ARG A 16 -8.12 40.84 17.64
N ASP A 17 -8.23 39.54 17.87
CA ASP A 17 -8.64 38.47 16.96
C ASP A 17 -10.17 38.41 16.78
N GLU A 18 -10.63 38.14 15.55
CA GLU A 18 -11.92 37.51 15.27
C GLU A 18 -11.74 36.37 14.25
N ALA A 19 -11.91 35.15 14.78
CA ALA A 19 -12.64 33.99 14.25
C ALA A 19 -12.75 33.74 12.72
N THR A 20 -11.96 32.75 12.28
CA THR A 20 -12.37 31.53 11.55
C THR A 20 -13.32 31.61 10.35
N THR A 21 -12.75 31.45 9.14
CA THR A 21 -13.15 30.37 8.21
C THR A 21 -12.02 30.11 7.21
N LYS A 22 -11.29 28.99 7.36
CA LYS A 22 -10.40 28.46 6.32
C LYS A 22 -10.66 26.97 6.14
N VAL A 23 -11.32 26.64 5.04
CA VAL A 23 -11.36 25.30 4.46
C VAL A 23 -10.08 25.14 3.63
N PRO A 24 -9.24 24.11 3.79
CA PRO A 24 -8.25 23.75 2.79
C PRO A 24 -8.64 22.43 2.15
N SER A 25 -9.18 22.47 0.93
CA SER A 25 -9.34 21.29 0.08
C SER A 25 -9.39 21.72 -1.38
N LYS A 26 -8.24 22.13 -1.93
CA LYS A 26 -8.09 22.32 -3.38
C LYS A 26 -6.69 22.00 -3.94
N ASP A 27 -5.68 21.80 -3.10
CA ASP A 27 -4.31 21.58 -3.57
C ASP A 27 -3.99 20.15 -4.02
N THR A 28 -4.76 19.13 -3.60
CA THR A 28 -4.57 17.74 -4.06
C THR A 28 -5.00 17.55 -5.51
N LYS A 29 -6.20 18.03 -5.89
CA LYS A 29 -6.71 17.84 -7.27
C LYS A 29 -5.89 18.54 -8.36
N LYS A 30 -5.22 19.65 -8.05
CA LYS A 30 -4.47 20.42 -9.06
C LYS A 30 -3.10 19.81 -9.37
N LYS A 31 -2.56 18.96 -8.49
CA LYS A 31 -1.27 18.28 -8.67
C LYS A 31 -1.42 17.00 -9.50
N ASP A 32 -2.57 16.33 -9.42
CA ASP A 32 -2.88 15.17 -10.25
C ASP A 32 -3.16 15.54 -11.72
N ALA A 33 -3.98 16.57 -11.98
CA ALA A 33 -4.28 17.00 -13.34
C ALA A 33 -3.04 17.47 -14.14
N LYS A 34 -2.01 18.00 -13.45
CA LYS A 34 -0.77 18.46 -14.09
C LYS A 34 0.26 17.34 -14.33
N LYS A 35 0.09 16.18 -13.69
CA LYS A 35 0.88 14.97 -13.95
C LYS A 35 0.27 14.11 -15.06
N GLU A 36 -1.03 14.23 -15.30
CA GLU A 36 -1.71 13.52 -16.40
C GLU A 36 -1.24 13.96 -17.78
N GLU A 37 -0.81 15.22 -17.94
CA GLU A 37 -0.25 15.74 -19.22
C GLU A 37 1.17 15.23 -19.55
N ASP A 38 1.85 14.53 -18.63
CA ASP A 38 3.24 14.05 -18.79
C ASP A 38 3.34 12.51 -18.79
N LEU A 39 2.19 11.81 -18.83
CA LEU A 39 2.13 10.37 -19.01
C LEU A 39 2.11 10.05 -20.51
N SER A 40 2.84 9.02 -20.93
CA SER A 40 2.67 8.50 -22.30
C SER A 40 1.24 7.96 -22.49
N GLU A 41 0.77 7.90 -23.74
CA GLU A 41 -0.56 7.33 -24.06
C GLU A 41 -0.72 5.90 -23.51
N GLU A 42 0.35 5.10 -23.53
CA GLU A 42 0.41 3.77 -22.94
C GLU A 42 0.24 3.78 -21.41
N ASP A 43 0.89 4.71 -20.72
CA ASP A 43 0.77 4.83 -19.26
C ASP A 43 -0.61 5.31 -18.84
N LEU A 44 -1.21 6.21 -19.61
CA LEU A 44 -2.57 6.68 -19.37
C LEU A 44 -3.57 5.54 -19.55
N GLN A 45 -3.41 4.72 -20.59
CA GLN A 45 -4.25 3.55 -20.81
C GLN A 45 -4.08 2.53 -19.68
N LEU A 46 -2.85 2.29 -19.22
CA LEU A 46 -2.57 1.40 -18.08
C LEU A 46 -3.26 1.91 -16.81
N LYS A 47 -3.17 3.21 -16.52
CA LYS A 47 -3.86 3.83 -15.38
C LYS A 47 -5.37 3.62 -15.47
N GLN A 48 -5.99 3.93 -16.61
CA GLN A 48 -7.43 3.77 -16.82
C GLN A 48 -7.88 2.31 -16.70
N ASN A 49 -7.08 1.36 -17.22
CA ASN A 49 -7.38 -0.07 -17.09
C ASN A 49 -7.35 -0.51 -15.62
N LEU A 50 -6.34 -0.07 -14.85
CA LEU A 50 -6.23 -0.40 -13.43
C LEU A 50 -7.39 0.20 -12.61
N GLU A 51 -7.77 1.44 -12.90
CA GLU A 51 -8.96 2.08 -12.30
C GLU A 51 -10.24 1.30 -12.62
N LEU A 52 -10.42 0.89 -13.88
CA LEU A 52 -11.54 0.06 -14.29
C LEU A 52 -11.53 -1.30 -13.57
N TYR A 53 -10.38 -1.94 -13.40
CA TYR A 53 -10.30 -3.19 -12.65
C TYR A 53 -10.71 -2.98 -11.20
N VAL A 54 -10.26 -1.90 -10.54
CA VAL A 54 -10.68 -1.57 -9.16
C VAL A 54 -12.19 -1.42 -9.05
N GLU A 55 -12.85 -0.80 -10.02
CA GLU A 55 -14.32 -0.71 -10.06
C GLU A 55 -14.97 -2.08 -10.25
N ARG A 56 -14.45 -2.90 -11.17
CA ARG A 56 -15.02 -4.23 -11.48
C ARG A 56 -14.82 -5.25 -10.36
N VAL A 57 -13.76 -5.12 -9.58
CA VAL A 57 -13.55 -5.99 -8.40
C VAL A 57 -14.63 -5.74 -7.34
N GLN A 58 -15.24 -4.56 -7.32
CA GLN A 58 -16.34 -4.20 -6.42
C GLN A 58 -17.73 -4.49 -6.99
N ASP A 59 -17.82 -5.02 -8.22
CA ASP A 59 -19.08 -5.36 -8.87
C ASP A 59 -19.77 -6.53 -8.14
N PRO A 60 -21.10 -6.57 -8.03
CA PRO A 60 -21.79 -7.70 -7.40
C PRO A 60 -21.64 -9.04 -8.15
N ASN A 61 -21.23 -9.05 -9.42
CA ASN A 61 -21.05 -10.28 -10.20
C ASN A 61 -19.67 -10.93 -9.94
N PRO A 62 -19.62 -12.14 -9.34
CA PRO A 62 -18.37 -12.84 -9.03
C PRO A 62 -17.49 -13.15 -10.26
N GLU A 63 -18.09 -13.38 -11.43
CA GLU A 63 -17.32 -13.63 -12.67
C GLU A 63 -16.56 -12.38 -13.11
N LEU A 64 -17.20 -11.21 -13.02
CA LEU A 64 -16.55 -9.93 -13.31
C LEU A 64 -15.46 -9.60 -12.30
N GLN A 65 -15.71 -9.87 -11.02
CA GLN A 65 -14.69 -9.72 -9.97
C GLN A 65 -13.46 -10.58 -10.29
N LYS A 66 -13.67 -11.86 -10.62
CA LYS A 66 -12.61 -12.80 -10.95
C LYS A 66 -11.77 -12.33 -12.12
N THR A 67 -12.41 -11.98 -13.24
CA THR A 67 -11.70 -11.50 -14.43
C THR A 67 -10.90 -10.22 -14.13
N ALA A 68 -11.46 -9.30 -13.35
CA ALA A 68 -10.76 -8.07 -12.99
C ALA A 68 -9.55 -8.32 -12.06
N LEU A 69 -9.68 -9.22 -11.08
CA LEU A 69 -8.59 -9.63 -10.20
C LEU A 69 -7.47 -10.35 -10.98
N GLU A 70 -7.83 -11.25 -11.89
CA GLU A 70 -6.87 -11.96 -12.75
C GLU A 70 -6.10 -10.99 -13.67
N SER A 71 -6.80 -10.07 -14.32
CA SER A 71 -6.19 -9.04 -15.16
C SER A 71 -5.29 -8.11 -14.35
N MET A 72 -5.75 -7.62 -13.20
CA MET A 72 -4.95 -6.77 -12.32
C MET A 72 -3.67 -7.48 -11.85
N ARG A 73 -3.78 -8.76 -11.47
CA ARG A 73 -2.64 -9.61 -11.11
C ARG A 73 -1.65 -9.72 -12.27
N GLN A 74 -2.13 -9.94 -13.49
CA GLN A 74 -1.27 -10.04 -14.66
C GLN A 74 -0.49 -8.75 -14.93
N GLU A 75 -1.15 -7.59 -14.87
CA GLU A 75 -0.52 -6.28 -15.09
C GLU A 75 0.57 -5.98 -14.04
N ILE A 76 0.27 -6.27 -12.76
CA ILE A 76 1.25 -6.09 -11.68
C ILE A 76 2.46 -7.01 -11.90
N ARG A 77 2.24 -8.31 -12.16
CA ARG A 77 3.34 -9.28 -12.36
C ARG A 77 4.21 -8.95 -13.56
N ALA A 78 3.59 -8.53 -14.67
CA ALA A 78 4.32 -8.14 -15.87
C ALA A 78 5.24 -6.94 -15.62
N SER A 79 4.87 -6.07 -14.68
CA SER A 79 5.65 -4.87 -14.34
C SER A 79 6.62 -5.07 -13.17
N THR A 80 6.40 -6.05 -12.28
CA THR A 80 7.27 -6.34 -11.12
C THR A 80 8.38 -7.33 -11.44
N SER A 81 8.34 -8.02 -12.59
CA SER A 81 9.40 -8.95 -13.00
C SER A 81 10.71 -8.26 -13.42
N SER A 82 10.74 -6.93 -13.51
CA SER A 82 11.92 -6.16 -13.91
C SER A 82 12.57 -5.49 -12.70
N MET A 83 13.90 -5.62 -12.57
CA MET A 83 14.75 -5.00 -11.54
C MET A 83 14.90 -3.49 -11.78
N THR A 84 13.78 -2.76 -11.86
CA THR A 84 13.73 -1.31 -12.10
C THR A 84 12.96 -0.62 -10.98
N SER A 85 13.01 0.71 -10.93
CA SER A 85 12.32 1.51 -9.91
C SER A 85 10.84 1.14 -9.75
N VAL A 86 10.26 1.39 -8.56
CA VAL A 86 8.84 1.11 -8.20
C VAL A 86 7.92 1.05 -9.43
N PRO A 87 7.38 -0.14 -9.76
CA PRO A 87 6.58 -0.36 -10.96
C PRO A 87 5.40 0.61 -11.09
N LYS A 88 5.11 1.03 -12.33
CA LYS A 88 4.02 1.97 -12.62
C LYS A 88 2.65 1.47 -12.13
N PRO A 89 2.27 0.18 -12.26
CA PRO A 89 1.01 -0.30 -11.72
C PRO A 89 0.87 -0.07 -10.21
N LEU A 90 1.95 -0.25 -9.44
CA LEU A 90 1.92 0.05 -8.00
C LEU A 90 1.67 1.54 -7.76
N LYS A 91 2.32 2.43 -8.54
CA LYS A 91 2.08 3.88 -8.40
C LYS A 91 0.63 4.26 -8.70
N PHE A 92 0.00 3.66 -9.72
CA PHE A 92 -1.38 3.94 -10.10
C PHE A 92 -2.40 3.32 -9.14
N LEU A 93 -2.10 2.16 -8.54
CA LEU A 93 -2.97 1.51 -7.56
C LEU A 93 -2.86 2.10 -6.15
N ARG A 94 -1.80 2.85 -5.85
CA ARG A 94 -1.60 3.50 -4.54
C ARG A 94 -2.80 4.28 -4.00
N PRO A 95 -3.47 5.17 -4.77
CA PRO A 95 -4.68 5.85 -4.28
C PRO A 95 -5.86 4.91 -4.01
N HIS A 96 -5.88 3.71 -4.61
CA HIS A 96 -6.97 2.74 -4.48
C HIS A 96 -6.71 1.67 -3.41
N TYR A 97 -5.51 1.61 -2.83
CA TYR A 97 -5.15 0.61 -1.82
C TYR A 97 -6.11 0.60 -0.63
N GLY A 98 -6.48 1.78 -0.12
CA GLY A 98 -7.47 1.91 0.96
C GLY A 98 -8.83 1.30 0.59
N THR A 99 -9.35 1.62 -0.59
CA THR A 99 -10.61 1.09 -1.11
C THR A 99 -10.58 -0.43 -1.24
N LEU A 100 -9.50 -0.99 -1.81
CA LEU A 100 -9.34 -2.43 -1.98
C LEU A 100 -9.26 -3.15 -0.63
N LYS A 101 -8.58 -2.57 0.37
CA LYS A 101 -8.54 -3.11 1.75
C LYS A 101 -9.91 -3.11 2.40
N GLU A 102 -10.67 -2.03 2.26
CA GLU A 102 -12.01 -1.94 2.82
C GLU A 102 -12.95 -2.96 2.19
N PHE A 103 -12.88 -3.11 0.87
CA PHE A 103 -13.65 -4.13 0.16
C PHE A 103 -13.25 -5.56 0.55
N HIS A 104 -11.96 -5.85 0.67
CA HIS A 104 -11.49 -7.17 1.12
C HIS A 104 -12.08 -7.57 2.48
N LYS A 105 -12.28 -6.62 3.40
CA LYS A 105 -12.90 -6.88 4.71
C LYS A 105 -14.37 -7.26 4.64
N THR A 106 -15.09 -6.81 3.60
CA THR A 106 -16.52 -7.12 3.41
C THR A 106 -16.74 -8.40 2.62
N MET A 107 -15.71 -8.91 1.93
CA MET A 107 -15.79 -10.15 1.16
C MET A 107 -15.97 -11.38 2.06
N PRO A 108 -16.86 -12.33 1.69
CA PRO A 108 -16.93 -13.63 2.33
C PRO A 108 -15.69 -14.46 2.02
N GLU A 109 -15.36 -15.40 2.90
CA GLU A 109 -14.29 -16.38 2.68
C GLU A 109 -14.56 -17.16 1.38
N SER A 110 -13.70 -16.91 0.39
CA SER A 110 -13.85 -17.41 -0.98
C SER A 110 -12.51 -17.33 -1.71
N ASP A 111 -12.39 -18.05 -2.83
CA ASP A 111 -11.19 -17.99 -3.68
C ASP A 111 -10.92 -16.57 -4.20
N LEU A 112 -11.97 -15.76 -4.39
CA LEU A 112 -11.86 -14.36 -4.79
C LEU A 112 -11.24 -13.51 -3.69
N LYS A 113 -11.62 -13.75 -2.42
CA LYS A 113 -11.02 -13.06 -1.28
C LYS A 113 -9.53 -13.39 -1.15
N LYS A 114 -9.16 -14.67 -1.31
CA LYS A 114 -7.76 -15.10 -1.32
C LYS A 114 -6.97 -14.47 -2.45
N MET A 115 -7.55 -14.36 -3.64
CA MET A 115 -6.92 -13.69 -4.78
C MET A 115 -6.75 -12.18 -4.56
N MET A 116 -7.73 -11.52 -3.93
CA MET A 116 -7.61 -10.13 -3.51
C MET A 116 -6.51 -9.95 -2.45
N ALA A 117 -6.42 -10.86 -1.47
CA ALA A 117 -5.35 -10.85 -0.48
C ALA A 117 -3.97 -10.97 -1.13
N ASP A 118 -3.78 -11.87 -2.10
CA ASP A 118 -2.51 -11.95 -2.84
C ASP A 118 -2.12 -10.61 -3.50
N ILE A 119 -3.08 -9.89 -4.10
CA ILE A 119 -2.83 -8.58 -4.70
C ILE A 119 -2.48 -7.55 -3.61
N LEU A 120 -3.26 -7.49 -2.53
CA LEU A 120 -3.02 -6.59 -1.41
C LEU A 120 -1.65 -6.81 -0.76
N SER A 121 -1.21 -8.07 -0.67
CA SER A 121 0.11 -8.43 -0.17
C SER A 121 1.24 -7.79 -0.98
N VAL A 122 1.09 -7.70 -2.30
CA VAL A 122 2.09 -7.09 -3.20
C VAL A 122 1.98 -5.57 -3.19
N LEU A 123 0.77 -5.03 -3.10
CA LEU A 123 0.57 -3.58 -2.96
C LEU A 123 1.18 -3.07 -1.65
N ALA A 124 1.07 -3.84 -0.57
CA ALA A 124 1.63 -3.52 0.74
C ALA A 124 3.13 -3.22 0.71
N LEU A 125 3.91 -3.86 -0.19
CA LEU A 125 5.35 -3.63 -0.37
C LEU A 125 5.76 -2.14 -0.37
N THR A 126 4.91 -1.28 -0.92
CA THR A 126 5.20 0.15 -1.05
C THR A 126 4.15 1.06 -0.42
N MET A 127 3.09 0.47 0.15
CA MET A 127 1.86 1.17 0.54
C MET A 127 1.46 0.93 2.00
N SER A 128 1.96 -0.11 2.66
CA SER A 128 1.70 -0.33 4.08
C SER A 128 2.44 0.69 4.94
N ALA A 129 1.90 0.99 6.12
CA ALA A 129 2.70 1.72 7.09
C ALA A 129 3.86 0.83 7.58
N GLU A 130 5.01 1.44 7.83
CA GLU A 130 6.20 0.75 8.31
C GLU A 130 5.87 0.03 9.64
N GLY A 131 6.19 -1.28 9.72
CA GLY A 131 5.94 -2.11 10.90
C GLY A 131 4.56 -2.80 10.97
N GLU A 132 3.60 -2.49 10.08
CA GLU A 132 2.29 -3.16 10.06
C GLU A 132 2.35 -4.60 9.50
N ARG A 133 3.45 -4.98 8.82
CA ARG A 133 3.66 -6.31 8.23
C ARG A 133 2.47 -6.77 7.38
N GLU A 134 1.86 -5.83 6.66
CA GLU A 134 0.63 -6.10 5.91
C GLU A 134 0.87 -7.10 4.77
N SER A 135 2.07 -7.10 4.17
CA SER A 135 2.41 -8.02 3.09
C SER A 135 2.32 -9.47 3.58
N LEU A 136 2.90 -9.76 4.75
CA LEU A 136 2.86 -11.06 5.40
C LEU A 136 1.43 -11.45 5.82
N ASN A 137 0.69 -10.52 6.44
CA ASN A 137 -0.69 -10.79 6.88
C ASN A 137 -1.60 -11.20 5.71
N TYR A 138 -1.51 -10.50 4.58
CA TYR A 138 -2.26 -10.87 3.38
C TYR A 138 -1.71 -12.13 2.71
N ARG A 139 -0.40 -12.40 2.79
CA ARG A 139 0.18 -13.62 2.26
C ARG A 139 -0.33 -14.86 3.00
N LEU A 140 -0.45 -14.80 4.33
CA LEU A 140 -0.97 -15.89 5.16
C LEU A 140 -2.46 -16.16 4.95
N THR A 141 -3.21 -15.16 4.47
CA THR A 141 -4.66 -15.28 4.17
C THR A 141 -4.95 -15.44 2.68
N GLY A 142 -3.91 -15.46 1.84
CA GLY A 142 -3.98 -15.49 0.38
C GLY A 142 -4.23 -16.86 -0.21
N SER A 143 -3.98 -17.00 -1.51
CA SER A 143 -4.28 -18.24 -2.25
C SER A 143 -3.16 -19.27 -2.20
N GLU A 144 -2.16 -19.09 -1.31
CA GLU A 144 -0.96 -19.93 -1.18
C GLU A 144 -0.22 -20.20 -2.51
N GLY A 145 -0.40 -19.33 -3.52
CA GLY A 145 0.24 -19.50 -4.83
C GLY A 145 1.76 -19.37 -4.74
N ASP A 146 2.49 -19.75 -5.79
CA ASP A 146 3.96 -19.68 -5.81
C ASP A 146 4.51 -18.33 -5.29
N ILE A 147 5.36 -18.38 -4.27
CA ILE A 147 5.92 -17.20 -3.60
C ILE A 147 6.78 -16.36 -4.55
N GLY A 148 7.42 -17.00 -5.53
CA GLY A 148 8.24 -16.35 -6.54
C GLY A 148 7.45 -15.63 -7.62
N SER A 149 6.13 -15.84 -7.68
CA SER A 149 5.28 -15.38 -8.79
C SER A 149 5.26 -13.86 -8.96
N TRP A 150 5.59 -13.11 -7.90
CA TRP A 150 5.60 -11.65 -7.86
C TRP A 150 7.00 -11.02 -8.00
N GLY A 151 8.04 -11.85 -8.08
CA GLY A 151 9.43 -11.43 -8.26
C GLY A 151 10.25 -11.38 -6.97
N HIS A 152 11.56 -11.19 -7.13
CA HIS A 152 12.54 -11.26 -6.05
C HIS A 152 12.34 -10.20 -4.97
N GLU A 153 11.89 -9.00 -5.33
CA GLU A 153 11.67 -7.92 -4.36
C GLU A 153 10.56 -8.28 -3.36
N TYR A 154 9.48 -8.89 -3.85
CA TYR A 154 8.40 -9.39 -3.00
C TYR A 154 8.90 -10.47 -2.04
N VAL A 155 9.64 -11.46 -2.54
CA VAL A 155 10.23 -12.54 -1.73
C VAL A 155 11.17 -11.98 -0.65
N ARG A 156 12.02 -11.01 -1.01
CA ARG A 156 12.94 -10.34 -0.07
C ARG A 156 12.17 -9.58 1.01
N ASN A 157 11.13 -8.84 0.65
CA ASN A 157 10.31 -8.12 1.62
C ASN A 157 9.62 -9.10 2.60
N LEU A 158 9.00 -10.16 2.07
CA LEU A 158 8.39 -11.20 2.90
C LEU A 158 9.39 -11.82 3.87
N ALA A 159 10.61 -12.13 3.42
CA ALA A 159 11.64 -12.67 4.31
C ALA A 159 11.95 -11.73 5.49
N GLY A 160 11.97 -10.41 5.25
CA GLY A 160 12.12 -9.39 6.29
C GLY A 160 10.95 -9.38 7.28
N GLU A 161 9.72 -9.28 6.77
CA GLU A 161 8.51 -9.29 7.62
C GLU A 161 8.36 -10.59 8.42
N ILE A 162 8.71 -11.74 7.84
CA ILE A 162 8.71 -13.04 8.52
C ILE A 162 9.72 -13.05 9.67
N ALA A 163 10.93 -12.49 9.49
CA ALA A 163 11.94 -12.47 10.53
C ALA A 163 11.48 -11.62 11.74
N GLU A 164 10.83 -10.49 11.49
CA GLU A 164 10.24 -9.64 12.52
C GLU A 164 9.09 -10.36 13.25
N GLU A 165 8.16 -10.93 12.49
CA GLU A 165 7.01 -11.67 13.03
C GLU A 165 7.45 -12.89 13.85
N TYR A 166 8.42 -13.65 13.36
CA TYR A 166 9.00 -14.78 14.09
C TYR A 166 9.54 -14.37 15.44
N THR A 167 10.28 -13.26 15.50
CA THR A 167 10.86 -12.74 16.75
C THR A 167 9.76 -12.35 17.74
N MET A 168 8.69 -11.72 17.24
CA MET A 168 7.52 -11.37 18.06
C MET A 168 6.80 -12.61 18.59
N ARG A 169 6.43 -13.56 17.72
CA ARG A 169 5.70 -14.77 18.11
C ARG A 169 6.51 -15.68 19.04
N GLN A 170 7.83 -15.72 18.87
CA GLN A 170 8.71 -16.46 19.77
C GLN A 170 8.69 -15.88 21.20
N GLY A 171 8.66 -14.55 21.33
CA GLY A 171 8.53 -13.87 22.64
C GLY A 171 7.15 -14.08 23.29
N GLU A 172 6.12 -14.31 22.48
CA GLU A 172 4.74 -14.54 22.91
C GLU A 172 4.37 -16.04 23.01
N GLU A 173 5.32 -16.95 22.79
CA GLU A 173 5.10 -18.42 22.74
C GLU A 173 3.95 -18.85 21.81
N SER A 174 3.76 -18.11 20.71
CA SER A 174 2.72 -18.36 19.71
C SER A 174 3.20 -19.28 18.58
N SER A 175 2.26 -19.82 17.80
CA SER A 175 2.61 -20.71 16.68
C SER A 175 3.43 -19.98 15.60
N ILE A 176 4.48 -20.65 15.14
CA ILE A 176 5.39 -20.19 14.07
C ILE A 176 5.34 -21.12 12.85
N GLU A 177 4.48 -22.15 12.85
CA GLU A 177 4.46 -23.20 11.82
C GLU A 177 4.19 -22.62 10.43
N ASP A 178 3.20 -21.72 10.33
CA ASP A 178 2.83 -20.99 9.11
C ASP A 178 3.99 -20.13 8.56
N LEU A 179 4.76 -19.50 9.45
CA LEU A 179 5.96 -18.76 9.08
C LEU A 179 7.03 -19.69 8.53
N MET A 180 7.24 -20.86 9.16
CA MET A 180 8.24 -21.83 8.73
C MET A 180 7.91 -22.45 7.36
N ASP A 181 6.63 -22.65 7.06
CA ASP A 181 6.18 -23.09 5.73
C ASP A 181 6.52 -22.05 4.65
N LEU A 182 6.30 -20.77 4.94
CA LEU A 182 6.72 -19.68 4.04
C LEU A 182 8.24 -19.62 3.89
N VAL A 183 9.01 -19.77 4.98
CA VAL A 183 10.48 -19.83 4.93
C VAL A 183 10.95 -20.95 4.01
N GLN A 184 10.33 -22.14 4.08
CA GLN A 184 10.70 -23.25 3.21
C GLN A 184 10.47 -22.92 1.73
N GLN A 185 9.35 -22.27 1.40
CA GLN A 185 9.09 -21.79 0.03
C GLN A 185 10.13 -20.76 -0.43
N ILE A 186 10.50 -19.80 0.43
CA ILE A 186 11.52 -18.78 0.13
C ILE A 186 12.88 -19.44 -0.11
N VAL A 187 13.28 -20.40 0.73
CA VAL A 187 14.55 -21.12 0.57
C VAL A 187 14.55 -21.89 -0.74
N ALA A 188 13.47 -22.60 -1.07
CA ALA A 188 13.35 -23.30 -2.35
C ALA A 188 13.43 -22.34 -3.54
N PHE A 189 12.78 -21.18 -3.45
CA PHE A 189 12.86 -20.12 -4.46
C PHE A 189 14.31 -19.62 -4.63
N HIS A 190 15.00 -19.25 -3.55
CA HIS A 190 16.40 -18.81 -3.63
C HIS A 190 17.32 -19.90 -4.17
N MET A 191 17.17 -21.16 -3.76
CA MET A 191 18.01 -22.25 -4.30
C MET A 191 17.83 -22.44 -5.81
N LYS A 192 16.61 -22.22 -6.32
CA LYS A 192 16.32 -22.31 -7.76
C LYS A 192 16.86 -21.11 -8.55
N HIS A 193 16.90 -19.92 -7.94
CA HIS A 193 17.27 -18.67 -8.62
C HIS A 193 18.66 -18.13 -8.24
N ASN A 194 19.39 -18.74 -7.28
CA ASN A 194 20.79 -18.45 -6.93
C ASN A 194 21.79 -18.83 -8.04
N ALA A 195 21.30 -19.12 -9.25
CA ALA A 195 22.10 -19.32 -10.47
C ALA A 195 22.09 -18.07 -11.39
N GLU A 196 21.50 -16.95 -10.95
CA GLU A 196 21.60 -15.63 -11.61
C GLU A 196 22.37 -14.61 -10.76
#